data_AF-A0A2I0PME8-F1
#
_entry.id   AF-A0A2I0PME8-F1
#
_cell.length_a   1.000
_cell.length_b   1.000
_cell.length_c   1.000
_cell.angle_alpha   90.00
_cell.angle_beta   90.00
_cell.angle_gamma   90.00
#
_symmetry.space_group_name_H-M   'P 1'
#
loop_
_entity.id
_entity.type
_entity.pdbx_description
1 polymer ?
#
loop_
_entity_poly.entity_id
_entity_poly.type
_entity_poly.pdbx_seq_one_letter_code
_entity_poly.pdbx_strand_id
1 'polypeptide(L)'
;MEKEIEPPARLLVYSTILLFCALIFSSTSFAVDNTKEVKNQKDIISGWFKPSGPGSSHYEYKWHYKYWVNECPVCHTHTLAYNPKGVAEAELTCLKCSADFDGVTGIEKQYNPRWRLTPDSQPKEEKTVVEAAEIVTLAKISRPTLLLNKWQIWKSKNDIPIPIGS
;
A
#
# COMPACT_ATOMS: atom_id res chain seq x y z
N MET A 1 61.04 -22.73 46.26
CA MET A 1 59.59 -22.64 46.55
C MET A 1 59.23 -21.17 46.43
N GLU A 2 59.16 -20.70 45.19
CA GLU A 2 57.93 -20.64 44.38
C GLU A 2 57.10 -19.44 44.79
N LYS A 3 57.28 -18.34 44.04
CA LYS A 3 56.37 -17.21 44.06
C LYS A 3 55.24 -17.57 43.10
N GLU A 4 54.04 -17.76 43.64
CA GLU A 4 52.82 -17.86 42.85
C GLU A 4 52.61 -16.53 42.12
N ILE A 5 52.58 -16.61 40.80
CA ILE A 5 52.30 -15.49 39.91
C ILE A 5 50.79 -15.55 39.63
N GLU A 6 50.01 -14.73 40.31
CA GLU A 6 48.60 -14.54 39.96
C GLU A 6 48.49 -13.82 38.61
N PRO A 7 47.67 -14.32 37.66
CA PRO A 7 47.48 -13.64 36.38
C PRO A 7 46.67 -12.35 36.59
N PRO A 8 46.98 -11.27 35.84
CA PRO A 8 46.27 -10.01 35.99
C PRO A 8 44.80 -10.18 35.58
N ALA A 9 43.90 -10.05 36.56
CA ALA A 9 42.43 -10.09 36.44
C ALA A 9 41.82 -9.14 35.38
N ARG A 10 42.64 -8.33 34.71
CA ARG A 10 42.20 -7.43 33.64
C ARG A 10 41.93 -8.14 32.32
N LEU A 11 42.55 -9.28 32.04
CA LEU A 11 42.35 -9.98 30.75
C LEU A 11 41.01 -10.70 30.64
N LEU A 12 40.45 -11.17 31.76
CA LEU A 12 39.16 -11.87 31.81
C LEU A 12 37.96 -10.94 31.63
N VAL A 13 38.10 -9.67 31.99
CA VAL A 13 37.00 -8.67 31.90
C VAL A 13 36.74 -8.24 30.46
N TYR A 14 37.77 -8.11 29.61
CA TYR A 14 37.60 -7.75 28.20
C TYR A 14 37.04 -8.90 27.34
N SER A 15 37.37 -10.15 27.71
CA SER A 15 36.89 -11.35 27.01
C SER A 15 35.37 -11.55 27.16
N THR A 16 34.83 -11.30 28.36
CA THR A 16 33.39 -11.44 28.63
C THR A 16 32.56 -10.30 28.04
N ILE A 17 33.12 -9.09 27.97
CA ILE A 17 32.47 -7.93 27.34
C ILE A 17 32.37 -8.10 25.81
N LEU A 18 33.41 -8.62 25.15
CA LEU A 18 33.40 -8.87 23.70
C LEU A 18 32.43 -9.99 23.29
N LEU A 19 32.26 -11.01 24.13
CA LEU A 19 31.28 -12.09 23.91
C LEU A 19 29.82 -11.64 24.09
N PHE A 20 29.56 -10.66 24.98
CA PHE A 20 28.23 -10.05 25.10
C PHE A 20 27.89 -9.15 23.89
N CYS A 21 28.86 -8.42 23.34
CA CYS A 21 28.63 -7.60 22.14
C CYS A 21 28.31 -8.43 20.90
N ALA A 22 28.92 -9.62 20.74
CA ALA A 22 28.67 -10.50 19.59
C ALA A 22 27.27 -11.13 19.58
N LEU A 23 26.62 -11.29 20.73
CA LEU A 23 25.26 -11.84 20.82
C LEU A 23 24.14 -10.81 20.61
N ILE A 24 24.45 -9.50 20.68
CA ILE A 24 23.47 -8.43 20.43
C ILE A 24 23.42 -8.06 18.94
N PHE A 25 24.44 -8.43 18.14
CA PHE A 25 24.49 -8.13 16.70
C PHE A 25 23.81 -9.17 15.79
N SER A 26 23.16 -10.20 16.34
CA SER A 26 22.46 -11.24 15.55
C SER A 26 21.01 -10.90 15.18
N SER A 27 20.46 -9.78 15.66
CA SER A 27 19.02 -9.53 15.56
C SER A 27 18.70 -8.14 14.99
N THR A 28 19.43 -7.70 13.97
CA THR A 28 18.86 -6.69 13.07
C THR A 28 18.21 -7.43 11.91
N SER A 29 16.96 -7.85 12.11
CA SER A 29 16.08 -8.16 10.99
C SER A 29 16.04 -6.92 10.10
N PHE A 30 16.67 -6.96 8.94
CA PHE A 30 16.40 -6.00 7.89
C PHE A 30 14.93 -6.22 7.50
N ALA A 31 14.03 -5.41 8.06
CA ALA A 31 12.75 -5.20 7.43
C ALA A 31 13.07 -4.60 6.07
N VAL A 32 12.98 -5.43 5.02
CA VAL A 32 12.80 -4.94 3.66
C VAL A 32 11.51 -4.14 3.72
N ASP A 33 11.64 -2.83 3.84
CA ASP A 33 10.55 -1.92 3.69
C ASP A 33 10.14 -2.02 2.21
N ASN A 34 9.12 -2.82 1.93
CA ASN A 34 8.48 -2.87 0.61
C ASN A 34 7.66 -1.59 0.39
N THR A 35 8.25 -0.44 0.70
CA THR A 35 7.85 0.82 0.11
C THR A 35 8.29 0.76 -1.35
N LYS A 36 7.48 0.04 -2.14
CA LYS A 36 7.04 0.70 -3.36
C LYS A 36 6.42 2.00 -2.86
N GLU A 37 7.18 3.08 -2.89
CA GLU A 37 6.59 4.40 -2.98
C GLU A 37 5.64 4.30 -4.17
N VAL A 38 4.36 4.11 -3.85
CA VAL A 38 3.27 4.40 -4.76
C VAL A 38 3.37 5.90 -4.96
N LYS A 39 4.15 6.32 -5.96
CA LYS A 39 4.21 7.72 -6.35
C LYS A 39 2.81 8.14 -6.78
N ASN A 40 2.18 8.90 -5.88
CA ASN A 40 1.02 9.74 -6.08
C ASN A 40 -0.27 9.02 -6.50
N GLN A 41 -0.98 8.45 -5.52
CA GLN A 41 -2.43 8.61 -5.50
C GLN A 41 -2.69 10.09 -5.19
N LYS A 42 -2.44 10.97 -6.17
CA LYS A 42 -2.72 12.40 -6.05
C LYS A 42 -4.21 12.60 -6.24
N ASP A 43 -4.90 12.25 -5.16
CA ASP A 43 -6.12 12.82 -4.65
C ASP A 43 -7.25 12.92 -5.68
N ILE A 44 -8.03 11.86 -5.80
CA ILE A 44 -9.39 11.92 -6.36
C ILE A 44 -10.33 12.23 -5.21
N ILE A 45 -11.27 13.14 -5.43
CA ILE A 45 -12.42 13.33 -4.54
C ILE A 45 -13.68 12.86 -5.26
N SER A 46 -14.48 12.03 -4.57
CA SER A 46 -15.71 11.47 -5.11
C SER A 46 -16.83 11.52 -4.09
N GLY A 47 -18.06 11.44 -4.59
CA GLY A 47 -19.24 11.52 -3.73
C GLY A 47 -20.54 11.47 -4.52
N TRP A 48 -21.65 11.41 -3.78
CA TRP A 48 -22.98 11.58 -4.31
C TRP A 48 -23.34 13.07 -4.29
N PHE A 49 -23.82 13.60 -5.41
CA PHE A 49 -24.19 15.01 -5.54
C PHE A 49 -25.54 15.14 -6.25
N LYS A 50 -26.31 16.19 -5.94
CA LYS A 50 -27.46 16.63 -6.73
C LYS A 50 -27.10 17.88 -7.53
N PRO A 51 -27.66 18.03 -8.74
CA PRO A 51 -27.37 19.19 -9.57
C PRO A 51 -28.06 20.43 -8.97
N SER A 52 -27.29 21.48 -8.68
CA SER A 52 -27.75 22.69 -8.00
C SER A 52 -27.12 23.99 -8.54
N GLY A 53 -26.01 23.88 -9.28
CA GLY A 53 -25.30 25.03 -9.84
C GLY A 53 -25.52 25.23 -11.34
N PRO A 54 -24.69 26.09 -11.97
CA PRO A 54 -24.71 26.30 -13.41
C PRO A 54 -24.57 24.99 -14.21
N GLY A 55 -25.22 24.89 -15.37
CA GLY A 55 -25.17 23.70 -16.22
C GLY A 55 -25.97 22.49 -15.70
N SER A 56 -26.70 22.64 -14.59
CA SER A 56 -27.58 21.61 -14.02
C SER A 56 -28.80 21.28 -14.87
N SER A 57 -29.20 22.14 -15.80
CA SER A 57 -30.40 21.99 -16.65
C SER A 57 -30.42 20.71 -17.50
N HIS A 58 -29.26 20.10 -17.74
CA HIS A 58 -29.12 18.84 -18.49
C HIS A 58 -29.21 17.59 -17.60
N TYR A 59 -29.35 17.76 -16.28
CA TYR A 59 -29.40 16.68 -15.31
C TYR A 59 -30.76 16.64 -14.61
N GLU A 60 -31.29 15.43 -14.42
CA GLU A 60 -32.40 15.23 -13.50
C GLU A 60 -31.96 15.54 -12.06
N TYR A 61 -32.87 16.14 -11.29
CA TYR A 61 -32.67 16.47 -9.87
C TYR A 61 -32.72 15.23 -8.98
N LYS A 62 -31.71 14.37 -9.12
CA LYS A 62 -31.47 13.15 -8.34
C LYS A 62 -29.98 13.04 -8.00
N TRP A 63 -29.62 12.08 -7.15
CA TRP A 63 -28.24 11.84 -6.78
C TRP A 63 -27.45 11.23 -7.95
N HIS A 64 -26.28 11.80 -8.25
CA HIS A 64 -25.31 11.30 -9.22
C HIS A 64 -23.97 11.09 -8.53
N TYR A 65 -23.35 9.91 -8.70
CA TYR A 65 -22.00 9.68 -8.19
C TYR A 65 -20.98 10.21 -9.19
N LYS A 66 -20.00 10.99 -8.71
CA LYS A 66 -18.98 11.63 -9.55
C LYS A 66 -17.59 11.48 -8.96
N TYR A 67 -16.59 11.57 -9.84
CA TYR A 67 -15.17 11.59 -9.51
C TYR A 67 -14.56 12.86 -10.09
N TRP A 68 -13.74 13.53 -9.27
CA TRP A 68 -13.06 14.76 -9.61
C TRP A 68 -11.62 14.66 -9.14
N VAL A 69 -10.70 15.31 -9.86
CA VAL A 69 -9.38 15.58 -9.31
C VAL A 69 -9.55 16.48 -8.08
N ASN A 70 -8.97 16.11 -6.94
CA ASN A 70 -8.91 16.94 -5.74
C ASN A 70 -7.86 18.03 -5.92
N GLU A 71 -8.08 18.92 -6.88
CA GLU A 71 -7.32 20.15 -7.07
C GLU A 71 -8.31 21.28 -7.32
N CYS A 72 -8.19 22.36 -6.55
CA CYS A 72 -9.01 23.54 -6.78
C CYS A 72 -8.47 24.33 -7.98
N PRO A 73 -9.24 24.51 -9.07
CA PRO A 73 -8.78 25.24 -10.25
C PRO A 73 -8.56 26.74 -10.02
N VAL A 74 -9.02 27.30 -8.90
CA VAL A 74 -8.87 28.73 -8.58
C VAL A 74 -7.51 29.03 -7.95
N CYS A 75 -7.02 28.14 -7.08
CA CYS A 75 -5.81 28.37 -6.27
C CYS A 75 -4.77 27.24 -6.36
N HIS A 76 -5.05 26.20 -7.15
CA HIS A 76 -4.17 25.07 -7.43
C HIS A 76 -3.72 24.28 -6.19
N THR A 77 -4.55 24.27 -5.13
CA THR A 77 -4.31 23.47 -3.92
C THR A 77 -5.17 22.22 -3.89
N HIS A 78 -4.63 21.15 -3.29
CA HIS A 78 -5.28 19.86 -3.11
C HIS A 78 -6.16 19.81 -1.85
N THR A 79 -7.12 20.73 -1.76
CA THR A 79 -7.90 20.98 -0.54
C THR A 79 -9.41 21.06 -0.82
N LEU A 80 -9.91 20.35 -1.84
CA LEU A 80 -11.35 20.21 -2.01
C LEU A 80 -11.88 19.28 -0.90
N ALA A 81 -12.99 19.69 -0.29
CA ALA A 81 -13.69 18.92 0.72
C ALA A 81 -15.11 18.62 0.24
N TYR A 82 -15.59 17.43 0.60
CA TYR A 82 -16.94 16.99 0.32
C TYR A 82 -17.91 17.59 1.33
N ASN A 83 -18.82 18.43 0.82
CA ASN A 83 -19.93 19.02 1.54
C ASN A 83 -19.59 19.56 2.96
N PRO A 84 -18.50 20.33 3.16
CA PRO A 84 -18.13 20.79 4.50
C PRO A 84 -19.16 21.75 5.10
N LYS A 85 -20.03 22.33 4.26
CA LYS A 85 -21.12 23.24 4.66
C LYS A 85 -22.43 22.51 4.97
N GLY A 86 -22.53 21.22 4.68
CA GLY A 86 -23.73 20.43 4.95
C GLY A 86 -24.95 20.83 4.10
N VAL A 87 -24.73 21.31 2.86
CA VAL A 87 -25.83 21.64 1.94
C VAL A 87 -26.51 20.35 1.42
N ALA A 88 -27.80 20.44 1.10
CA ALA A 88 -28.63 19.27 0.78
C ALA A 88 -28.18 18.55 -0.50
N GLU A 89 -27.62 19.29 -1.45
CA GLU A 89 -27.20 18.78 -2.75
C GLU A 89 -25.79 18.23 -2.75
N ALA A 90 -25.05 18.42 -1.65
CA ALA A 90 -23.62 18.21 -1.54
C ALA A 90 -22.84 19.01 -2.60
N GLU A 91 -21.95 19.88 -2.15
CA GLU A 91 -21.04 20.62 -3.02
C GLU A 91 -19.59 20.32 -2.67
N LEU A 92 -18.70 20.58 -3.62
CA LEU A 92 -17.26 20.53 -3.37
C LEU A 92 -16.78 21.94 -3.05
N THR A 93 -16.19 22.11 -1.88
CA THR A 93 -15.67 23.40 -1.43
C THR A 93 -14.17 23.33 -1.22
N CYS A 94 -13.42 24.28 -1.78
CA CYS A 94 -12.00 24.42 -1.49
C CYS A 94 -11.82 25.00 -0.08
N LEU A 95 -11.15 24.27 0.82
CA LEU A 95 -10.87 24.76 2.18
C LEU A 95 -9.86 25.92 2.23
N LYS A 96 -9.13 26.19 1.13
CA LYS A 96 -8.12 27.25 1.07
C LYS A 96 -8.69 28.60 0.61
N CYS A 97 -9.48 28.60 -0.46
CA CYS A 97 -10.03 29.83 -1.05
C CYS A 97 -11.56 29.93 -0.96
N SER A 98 -12.22 28.95 -0.35
CA SER A 98 -13.68 28.88 -0.18
C SER A 98 -14.48 28.87 -1.47
N ALA A 99 -13.85 28.59 -2.62
CA ALA A 99 -14.55 28.40 -3.88
C ALA A 99 -15.42 27.14 -3.83
N ASP A 100 -16.67 27.28 -4.25
CA ASP A 100 -17.68 26.21 -4.27
C ASP A 100 -17.94 25.74 -5.69
N PHE A 101 -18.12 24.44 -5.85
CA PHE A 101 -18.38 23.79 -7.11
C PHE A 101 -19.58 22.86 -6.98
N ASP A 102 -20.43 22.90 -8.00
CA ASP A 102 -21.52 21.95 -8.13
C ASP A 102 -20.95 20.55 -8.32
N GLY A 103 -21.30 19.62 -7.42
CA GLY A 103 -20.66 18.30 -7.41
C GLY A 103 -21.03 17.41 -8.61
N VAL A 104 -22.11 17.72 -9.34
CA VAL A 104 -22.55 16.96 -10.52
C VAL A 104 -21.85 17.43 -11.80
N THR A 105 -21.83 18.75 -12.01
CA THR A 105 -21.30 19.39 -13.22
C THR A 105 -19.84 19.80 -13.08
N GLY A 106 -19.36 19.99 -11.85
CA GLY A 106 -18.03 20.50 -11.52
C GLY A 106 -17.88 22.00 -11.76
N ILE A 107 -18.96 22.72 -12.13
CA ILE A 107 -18.89 24.17 -12.42
C ILE A 107 -18.91 24.96 -11.11
N GLU A 108 -18.10 26.01 -11.05
CA GLU A 108 -18.10 26.98 -9.95
C GLU A 108 -19.51 27.54 -9.68
N LYS A 109 -19.92 27.58 -8.42
CA LYS A 109 -21.23 28.10 -7.98
C LYS A 109 -21.19 29.61 -7.76
N GLN A 110 -20.85 30.35 -8.81
CA GLN A 110 -20.90 31.80 -8.87
C GLN A 110 -21.83 32.29 -9.98
N TYR A 111 -22.23 33.55 -9.92
CA TYR A 111 -23.09 34.17 -10.92
C TYR A 111 -22.48 34.14 -12.34
N ASN A 112 -21.16 34.36 -12.44
CA ASN A 112 -20.41 34.26 -13.68
C ASN A 112 -19.26 33.25 -13.52
N PRO A 113 -19.52 31.94 -13.69
CA PRO A 113 -18.54 30.90 -13.41
C PRO A 113 -17.36 30.98 -14.39
N ARG A 114 -16.14 30.93 -13.84
CA ARG A 114 -14.89 30.98 -14.64
C ARG A 114 -14.15 29.65 -14.60
N TRP A 115 -14.41 28.86 -13.57
CA TRP A 115 -13.65 27.65 -13.28
C TRP A 115 -14.54 26.41 -13.29
N ARG A 116 -13.93 25.29 -13.66
CA ARG A 116 -14.54 23.97 -13.61
C ARG A 116 -13.54 22.96 -13.06
N LEU A 117 -14.02 22.04 -12.23
CA LEU A 117 -13.25 20.90 -11.77
C LEU A 117 -12.86 19.99 -12.94
N THR A 118 -11.68 19.39 -12.82
CA THR A 118 -11.21 18.38 -13.78
C THR A 118 -11.90 17.05 -13.48
N PRO A 119 -12.73 16.51 -14.40
CA PRO A 119 -13.35 15.21 -14.20
C PRO A 119 -12.27 14.14 -14.13
N ASP A 120 -12.44 13.20 -13.20
CA ASP A 120 -11.63 11.98 -13.18
C ASP A 120 -12.52 10.78 -13.53
N SER A 121 -11.89 9.69 -13.91
CA SER A 121 -12.50 8.37 -13.94
C SER A 121 -12.34 7.71 -12.58
N GLN A 122 -13.09 6.63 -12.34
CA GLN A 122 -12.81 5.75 -11.20
C GLN A 122 -11.32 5.46 -11.14
N PRO A 123 -10.69 5.44 -9.93
CA PRO A 123 -9.34 4.90 -9.83
C PRO A 123 -9.36 3.54 -10.50
N LYS A 124 -8.61 3.40 -11.60
CA LYS A 124 -8.49 2.12 -12.29
C LYS A 124 -7.99 1.15 -11.25
N GLU A 125 -8.84 0.19 -10.89
CA GLU A 125 -8.44 -0.93 -10.05
C GLU A 125 -7.25 -1.57 -10.76
N GLU A 126 -6.05 -1.30 -10.26
CA GLU A 126 -4.85 -1.81 -10.88
C GLU A 126 -4.92 -3.33 -10.69
N LYS A 127 -5.11 -4.06 -11.79
CA LYS A 127 -5.14 -5.53 -11.84
C LYS A 127 -3.85 -6.20 -11.34
N THR A 128 -2.95 -5.49 -10.66
CA THR A 128 -1.69 -6.00 -10.14
C THR A 128 -1.82 -6.79 -8.84
N VAL A 129 -2.96 -6.73 -8.13
CA VAL A 129 -3.13 -7.49 -6.86
C VAL A 129 -3.67 -8.90 -7.08
N VAL A 130 -4.43 -9.15 -8.15
CA VAL A 130 -5.02 -10.47 -8.41
C VAL A 130 -4.01 -11.42 -9.07
N GLU A 131 -3.15 -10.90 -9.96
CA GLU A 131 -2.11 -11.71 -10.62
C GLU A 131 -0.98 -12.09 -9.64
N ALA A 132 -0.65 -11.22 -8.67
CA ALA A 132 0.29 -11.56 -7.61
C ALA A 132 -0.27 -12.59 -6.62
N ALA A 133 -1.57 -12.53 -6.29
CA ALA A 133 -2.20 -13.53 -5.43
C ALA A 133 -2.26 -14.92 -6.08
N GLU A 134 -2.53 -15.00 -7.39
CA GLU A 134 -2.55 -16.28 -8.11
C GLU A 134 -1.14 -16.89 -8.26
N ILE A 135 -0.12 -16.07 -8.56
CA ILE A 135 1.28 -16.53 -8.60
C ILE A 135 1.79 -16.97 -7.21
N VAL A 136 1.42 -16.27 -6.13
CA VAL A 136 1.80 -16.68 -4.76
C VAL A 136 1.13 -18.00 -4.36
N THR A 137 -0.11 -18.23 -4.82
CA THR A 137 -0.82 -19.50 -4.58
C THR A 137 -0.17 -20.65 -5.35
N LEU A 138 0.16 -20.44 -6.63
CA LEU A 138 0.87 -21.43 -7.46
C LEU A 138 2.32 -21.68 -6.98
N ALA A 139 3.03 -20.65 -6.51
CA ALA A 139 4.38 -20.80 -5.97
C ALA A 139 4.39 -21.58 -4.65
N LYS A 140 3.39 -21.38 -3.78
CA LYS A 140 3.21 -22.16 -2.54
C LYS A 140 2.85 -23.62 -2.82
N ILE A 141 2.11 -23.91 -3.88
CA ILE A 141 1.77 -25.28 -4.31
C ILE A 141 2.97 -25.98 -4.99
N SER A 142 3.87 -25.23 -5.65
CA SER A 142 5.03 -25.81 -6.36
C SER A 142 6.20 -26.26 -5.47
N ARG A 143 6.37 -25.69 -4.26
CA ARG A 143 7.43 -26.12 -3.33
C ARG A 143 7.21 -27.52 -2.73
N PRO A 144 5.99 -27.95 -2.34
CA PRO A 144 5.81 -29.32 -1.86
C PRO A 144 5.93 -30.38 -2.97
N THR A 145 5.65 -30.05 -4.25
CA THR A 145 5.73 -31.03 -5.35
C THR A 145 7.16 -31.32 -5.82
N LEU A 146 8.05 -30.32 -5.81
CA LEU A 146 9.45 -30.50 -6.20
C LEU A 146 10.26 -31.36 -5.21
N LEU A 147 9.92 -31.32 -3.92
CA LEU A 147 10.54 -32.18 -2.90
C LEU A 147 10.05 -33.63 -2.97
N LEU A 148 8.76 -33.84 -3.26
CA LEU A 148 8.19 -35.19 -3.39
C LEU A 148 8.82 -35.96 -4.56
N ASN A 149 8.99 -35.30 -5.71
CA ASN A 149 9.59 -35.93 -6.89
C ASN A 149 11.07 -36.29 -6.68
N LYS A 150 11.85 -35.46 -5.97
CA LYS A 150 13.25 -35.81 -5.64
C LYS A 150 13.35 -37.00 -4.69
N TRP A 151 12.45 -37.10 -3.70
CA TRP A 151 12.44 -38.23 -2.76
C TRP A 151 12.01 -39.54 -3.45
N GLN A 152 11.02 -39.48 -4.34
CA GLN A 152 10.61 -40.63 -5.16
C GLN A 152 11.71 -41.10 -6.12
N ILE A 153 12.44 -40.17 -6.75
CA ILE A 153 13.58 -40.49 -7.63
C ILE A 153 14.78 -41.02 -6.84
N TRP A 154 14.99 -40.60 -5.59
CA TRP A 154 16.01 -41.17 -4.72
C TRP A 154 15.65 -42.60 -4.27
N LYS A 155 14.38 -42.84 -3.92
CA LYS A 155 13.90 -44.16 -3.49
C LYS A 155 14.01 -45.21 -4.60
N SER A 156 13.63 -44.87 -5.84
CA SER A 156 13.73 -45.80 -6.98
C SER A 156 15.16 -46.19 -7.35
N LYS A 157 16.16 -45.39 -6.96
CA LYS A 157 17.58 -45.66 -7.24
C LYS A 157 18.30 -46.42 -6.14
N ASN A 158 17.74 -46.48 -4.92
CA ASN A 158 18.43 -47.02 -3.74
C ASN A 158 17.72 -48.21 -3.08
N ASP A 159 16.53 -48.59 -3.54
CA ASP A 159 15.90 -49.85 -3.11
C ASP A 159 16.56 -51.03 -3.83
N ILE A 160 17.59 -51.58 -3.20
CA ILE A 160 18.23 -52.85 -3.55
C ILE A 160 17.26 -53.99 -3.17
N PRO A 161 16.84 -54.87 -4.10
CA PRO A 161 16.04 -56.03 -3.73
C PRO A 161 16.87 -56.96 -2.83
N ILE A 162 16.37 -57.22 -1.63
CA ILE A 162 16.94 -58.20 -0.70
C ILE A 162 16.81 -59.58 -1.37
N PRO A 163 17.90 -60.34 -1.59
CA PRO A 163 17.79 -61.69 -2.11
C PRO A 163 17.08 -62.58 -1.10
N ILE A 164 15.94 -63.14 -1.51
CA ILE A 164 15.23 -64.19 -0.79
C ILE A 164 16.04 -65.46 -1.00
N GLY A 165 16.77 -65.89 0.02
CA GLY A 165 17.57 -67.11 -0.02
C GLY A 165 16.67 -68.34 0.16
N SER A 166 16.80 -69.28 -0.76
CA SER A 166 16.51 -70.71 -0.60
C SER A 166 17.47 -71.51 -1.45
#